data_AF-A0AAE0AXU2-F1
#
_entry.id   AF-A0AAE0AXU2-F1
#
_cell.length_a   1.000
_cell.length_b   1.000
_cell.length_c   1.000
_cell.angle_alpha   90.00
_cell.angle_beta   90.00
_cell.angle_gamma   90.00
#
_symmetry.space_group_name_H-M   'P 1'
#
loop_
_entity.id
_entity.type
_entity.pdbx_description
1 polymer ?
#
loop_
_entity_poly.entity_id
_entity_poly.type
_entity_poly.pdbx_seq_one_letter_code
_entity_poly.pdbx_strand_id
1 'polypeptide(L)'
;MGLDLSPNSLTKQLLTEIGKRFPYFVVPFVGVPAPGILRFGDHIPPPRPTFQTTPFHSIPSLFYYFLNLIDISVGLHRLHLPPNAFTRIPGGTTIGLFIESGIPITRIAQHMNGVNAYGVVMRAFEEYYDSKHLHRTGPERSLSIILR
;
A
#
# COMPACT_ATOMS: atom_id res chain seq x y z
N MET A 1 -1.10 16.70 -8.61
CA MET A 1 0.01 16.30 -9.51
C MET A 1 0.02 14.78 -9.61
N GLY A 2 -0.05 14.22 -10.82
CA GLY A 2 -0.03 12.76 -11.00
C GLY A 2 1.41 12.24 -11.01
N LEU A 3 1.72 11.28 -10.14
CA LEU A 3 3.01 10.58 -10.11
C LEU A 3 2.92 9.15 -10.67
N ASP A 4 1.77 8.79 -11.26
CA ASP A 4 1.47 7.46 -11.75
C ASP A 4 2.18 7.13 -13.08
N LEU A 5 1.83 5.99 -13.68
CA LEU A 5 2.40 5.52 -14.94
C LEU A 5 1.71 6.09 -16.19
N SER A 6 0.76 7.03 -16.04
CA SER A 6 0.00 7.62 -17.14
C SER A 6 0.93 8.40 -18.07
N PRO A 7 0.75 8.35 -19.41
CA PRO A 7 1.56 9.13 -20.35
C PRO A 7 1.66 10.62 -20.02
N ASN A 8 0.62 11.18 -19.39
CA ASN A 8 0.53 12.59 -19.04
C ASN A 8 0.99 12.88 -17.59
N SER A 9 1.48 11.90 -16.85
CA SER A 9 1.94 12.08 -15.46
C SER A 9 3.23 12.90 -15.41
N LEU A 10 3.48 13.55 -14.28
CA LEU A 10 4.73 14.30 -14.07
C LEU A 10 5.95 13.37 -14.17
N THR A 11 5.83 12.14 -13.66
CA THR A 11 6.88 11.12 -13.74
C THR A 11 7.22 10.76 -15.19
N LYS A 12 6.23 10.74 -16.09
CA LYS A 12 6.46 10.50 -17.53
C LYS A 12 7.01 11.72 -18.25
N GLN A 13 6.55 12.91 -17.89
CA GLN A 13 7.06 14.15 -18.47
C GLN A 13 8.54 14.39 -18.12
N LEU A 14 8.98 13.93 -16.95
CA LEU A 14 10.35 14.09 -16.47
C LEU A 14 11.22 12.82 -16.66
N LEU A 15 10.77 11.85 -17.45
CA LEU A 15 11.34 10.50 -17.48
C LEU A 15 12.84 10.47 -17.78
N THR A 16 13.29 11.35 -18.69
CA THR A 16 14.67 11.48 -19.15
C THR A 16 15.56 12.17 -18.14
N GLU A 17 15.01 13.13 -17.39
CA GLU A 17 15.70 13.99 -16.45
C GLU A 17 15.89 13.30 -15.10
N ILE A 18 14.99 12.38 -14.75
CA ILE A 18 14.92 11.79 -13.40
C ILE A 18 15.46 10.35 -13.36
N GLY A 19 16.01 9.85 -14.47
CA GLY A 19 16.49 8.47 -14.57
C GLY A 19 15.41 7.44 -14.23
N LYS A 20 14.14 7.76 -14.55
CA LYS A 20 12.95 6.94 -14.32
C LYS A 20 12.66 6.57 -12.85
N ARG A 21 13.20 7.32 -11.89
CA ARG A 21 13.09 7.03 -10.45
C ARG A 21 12.76 8.29 -9.65
N PHE A 22 12.01 8.11 -8.56
CA PHE A 22 11.77 9.13 -7.54
C PHE A 22 11.58 8.42 -6.18
N PRO A 23 12.06 9.00 -5.07
CA PRO A 23 11.71 8.53 -3.74
C PRO A 23 10.37 9.16 -3.31
N TYR A 24 9.57 8.43 -2.53
CA TYR A 24 8.31 8.95 -1.99
C TYR A 24 8.32 8.83 -0.47
N PHE A 25 8.47 9.98 0.20
CA PHE A 25 8.46 10.08 1.67
C PHE A 25 7.20 10.81 2.11
N VAL A 26 6.34 10.13 2.84
CA VAL A 26 5.13 10.72 3.44
C VAL A 26 5.47 11.19 4.84
N VAL A 27 5.25 12.48 5.11
CA VAL A 27 5.42 13.05 6.45
C VAL A 27 4.18 12.70 7.29
N PRO A 28 4.34 12.23 8.54
CA PRO A 28 3.22 11.93 9.42
C PRO A 28 2.30 13.13 9.61
N PHE A 29 0.99 12.88 9.68
CA PHE A 29 -0.03 13.92 9.84
C PHE A 29 -0.15 14.45 11.29
N VAL A 30 0.67 13.93 12.22
CA VAL A 30 0.61 14.25 13.65
C VAL A 30 1.69 15.27 14.03
N GLY A 31 1.30 16.34 14.74
CA GLY A 31 2.20 17.39 15.23
C GLY A 31 2.30 18.61 14.29
N VAL A 32 3.41 19.35 14.38
CA VAL A 32 3.69 20.47 13.46
C VAL A 32 4.25 19.89 12.17
N PRO A 33 3.52 19.96 11.04
CA PRO A 33 3.95 19.32 9.81
C PRO A 33 5.19 20.05 9.25
N ALA A 34 6.33 19.35 9.23
CA ALA A 34 7.43 19.76 8.38
C ALA A 34 7.03 19.59 6.91
N PRO A 35 7.46 20.48 5.99
CA PRO A 35 7.18 20.31 4.57
C PRO A 35 7.75 18.98 4.06
N GLY A 36 6.90 18.14 3.46
CA GLY A 36 7.36 16.96 2.73
C GLY A 36 8.09 17.39 1.46
N ILE A 37 9.31 16.89 1.26
CA ILE A 37 10.10 17.19 0.06
C ILE A 37 10.07 15.98 -0.88
N LEU A 38 9.46 16.17 -2.05
CA LEU A 38 9.56 15.24 -3.17
C LEU A 38 10.77 15.61 -4.03
N ARG A 39 11.75 14.72 -4.11
CA ARG A 39 12.95 14.88 -4.96
C ARG A 39 12.83 14.01 -6.20
N PHE A 40 13.55 14.38 -7.25
CA PHE A 40 13.61 13.61 -8.49
C PHE A 40 15.07 13.42 -8.92
N GLY A 41 15.33 12.38 -9.72
CA GLY A 41 16.63 12.17 -10.35
C GLY A 41 17.74 11.74 -9.38
N ASP A 42 18.91 12.36 -9.52
CA ASP A 42 20.17 11.91 -8.92
C ASP A 42 20.26 12.08 -7.39
N HIS A 43 19.22 12.65 -6.78
CA HIS A 43 19.10 12.71 -5.32
C HIS A 43 18.65 11.38 -4.68
N ILE A 44 18.53 10.32 -5.47
CA ILE A 44 18.21 8.98 -5.00
C ILE A 44 19.52 8.20 -4.86
N PRO A 45 19.90 7.80 -3.63
CA PRO A 45 21.05 6.92 -3.46
C PRO A 45 20.88 5.66 -4.32
N PRO A 46 21.96 5.13 -4.92
CA PRO A 46 21.89 3.86 -5.63
C PRO A 46 21.31 2.77 -4.71
N PRO A 47 20.58 1.78 -5.27
CA PRO A 47 20.03 0.69 -4.48
C PRO A 47 21.12 0.05 -3.62
N ARG A 48 20.88 -0.02 -2.31
CA ARG A 48 21.81 -0.66 -1.37
C ARG A 48 21.47 -2.15 -1.27
N PRO A 49 22.43 -3.02 -0.93
CA PRO A 49 22.14 -4.45 -0.72
C PRO A 49 21.05 -4.73 0.33
N THR A 50 20.80 -3.78 1.23
CA THR A 50 19.75 -3.87 2.26
C THR A 50 18.35 -3.52 1.75
N PHE A 51 18.21 -3.01 0.53
CA PHE A 51 16.90 -2.65 0.00
C PHE A 51 16.17 -3.90 -0.49
N GLN A 52 14.99 -4.11 0.05
CA GLN A 52 14.06 -5.11 -0.49
C GLN A 52 13.36 -4.50 -1.70
N THR A 53 13.34 -5.24 -2.80
CA THR A 53 12.68 -4.81 -4.04
C THR A 53 11.66 -5.86 -4.45
N THR A 54 10.51 -5.38 -4.93
CA THR A 54 9.51 -6.21 -5.60
C THR A 54 9.21 -5.57 -6.97
N PRO A 55 9.04 -6.36 -8.04
CA PRO A 55 8.68 -5.82 -9.34
C PRO A 55 7.28 -5.19 -9.30
N PHE A 56 7.11 -4.09 -10.02
CA PHE A 56 5.78 -3.59 -10.33
C PHE A 56 5.08 -4.51 -11.32
N HIS A 57 3.79 -4.74 -11.10
CA HIS A 57 2.94 -5.50 -12.01
C HIS A 57 2.21 -4.54 -12.95
N SER A 58 2.48 -4.61 -14.25
CA SER A 58 1.80 -3.76 -15.23
C SER A 58 0.48 -4.41 -15.66
N ILE A 59 -0.60 -3.62 -15.64
CA ILE A 59 -1.92 -4.08 -16.07
C ILE A 59 -2.36 -3.22 -17.25
N PRO A 60 -2.75 -3.82 -18.39
CA PRO A 60 -3.19 -3.07 -19.56
C PRO A 60 -4.28 -2.05 -19.20
N SER A 61 -4.12 -0.82 -19.70
CA SER A 61 -5.04 0.30 -19.49
C SER A 61 -5.16 0.84 -18.06
N LEU A 62 -4.37 0.34 -17.10
CA LEU A 62 -4.26 0.90 -15.75
C LEU A 62 -2.86 1.47 -15.52
N PHE A 63 -2.80 2.62 -14.87
CA PHE A 63 -1.56 3.38 -14.70
C PHE A 63 -1.06 3.41 -13.25
N TYR A 64 -1.68 2.65 -12.34
CA TYR A 64 -1.24 2.60 -10.94
C TYR A 64 0.02 1.74 -10.76
N TYR A 65 0.72 1.96 -9.65
CA TYR A 65 1.81 1.11 -9.20
C TYR A 65 1.23 -0.13 -8.49
N PHE A 66 1.00 -1.20 -9.25
CA PHE A 66 0.55 -2.47 -8.68
C PHE A 66 1.72 -3.33 -8.21
N LEU A 67 1.50 -4.07 -7.12
CA LEU A 67 2.38 -5.10 -6.60
C LEU A 67 1.64 -6.44 -6.51
N ASN A 68 2.41 -7.53 -6.56
CA ASN A 68 1.90 -8.87 -6.32
C ASN A 68 1.86 -9.15 -4.81
N LEU A 69 0.70 -8.93 -4.16
CA LEU A 69 0.51 -9.27 -2.75
C LEU A 69 0.17 -10.76 -2.62
N ILE A 70 1.03 -11.50 -1.92
CA ILE A 70 0.90 -12.96 -1.76
C ILE A 70 0.14 -13.36 -0.50
N ASP A 71 0.28 -12.62 0.60
CA ASP A 71 -0.36 -12.88 1.89
C ASP A 71 -0.15 -11.70 2.83
N ILE A 72 -0.82 -11.72 3.98
CA ILE A 72 -0.66 -10.74 5.05
C ILE A 72 -0.25 -11.48 6.34
N SER A 73 0.51 -10.79 7.19
CA SER A 73 0.82 -11.25 8.54
C SER A 73 0.48 -10.17 9.56
N VAL A 74 0.00 -10.58 10.74
CA VAL A 74 -0.20 -9.70 11.89
C VAL A 74 0.75 -10.17 13.00
N GLY A 75 1.71 -9.33 13.36
CA GLY A 75 2.84 -9.74 14.21
C GLY A 75 3.63 -10.87 13.55
N LEU A 76 3.75 -12.01 14.22
CA LEU A 76 4.40 -13.23 13.69
C LEU A 76 3.39 -14.23 13.07
N HIS A 77 2.10 -13.90 13.07
CA HIS A 77 1.05 -14.78 12.58
C HIS A 77 0.73 -14.49 11.11
N ARG A 78 1.11 -15.41 10.23
CA ARG A 78 0.74 -15.38 8.82
C ARG A 78 -0.71 -15.84 8.66
N LEU A 79 -1.51 -15.09 7.90
CA LEU A 79 -2.95 -15.32 7.80
C LEU A 79 -3.34 -16.47 6.85
N HIS A 80 -2.41 -16.93 6.00
CA HIS A 80 -2.62 -18.02 5.07
C HIS A 80 -3.87 -17.83 4.22
N LEU A 81 -4.08 -16.60 3.73
CA LEU A 81 -5.20 -16.30 2.84
C LEU A 81 -5.14 -17.20 1.59
N PRO A 82 -6.31 -17.52 0.98
CA PRO A 82 -6.33 -18.30 -0.25
C PRO A 82 -5.36 -17.71 -1.29
N PRO A 83 -4.60 -18.53 -2.05
CA PRO A 83 -3.60 -18.02 -2.99
C PRO A 83 -4.15 -17.05 -4.04
N ASN A 84 -5.45 -17.15 -4.33
CA ASN A 84 -6.17 -16.29 -5.24
C ASN A 84 -6.86 -15.09 -4.56
N ALA A 85 -6.68 -14.86 -3.25
CA ALA A 85 -7.38 -13.81 -2.51
C ALA A 85 -7.12 -12.41 -3.07
N PHE A 86 -5.97 -12.18 -3.71
CA PHE A 86 -5.58 -10.92 -4.32
C PHE A 86 -5.38 -10.98 -5.84
N THR A 87 -5.70 -12.11 -6.48
CA THR A 87 -5.52 -12.26 -7.93
C THR A 87 -6.65 -11.60 -8.70
N ARG A 88 -6.38 -11.23 -9.95
CA ARG A 88 -7.36 -10.65 -10.87
C ARG A 88 -8.54 -11.61 -11.12
N ILE A 89 -9.76 -11.12 -10.95
CA ILE A 89 -10.97 -11.79 -11.44
C ILE A 89 -11.06 -11.60 -12.96
N PRO A 90 -11.25 -12.66 -13.77
CA PRO A 90 -11.53 -12.51 -15.21
C PRO A 90 -12.76 -11.60 -15.44
N GLY A 91 -12.61 -10.54 -16.22
CA GLY A 91 -13.66 -9.52 -16.45
C GLY A 91 -13.88 -8.52 -15.30
N GLY A 92 -13.19 -8.68 -14.17
CA GLY A 92 -13.23 -7.75 -13.05
C GLY A 92 -12.23 -6.60 -13.16
N THR A 93 -12.51 -5.50 -12.46
CA THR A 93 -11.65 -4.31 -12.37
C THR A 93 -10.67 -4.33 -11.21
N THR A 94 -10.83 -5.24 -10.24
CA THR A 94 -10.09 -5.22 -8.97
C THR A 94 -8.93 -6.23 -8.98
N ILE A 95 -7.71 -5.75 -8.73
CA ILE A 95 -6.47 -6.51 -8.91
C ILE A 95 -5.50 -6.17 -7.79
N GLY A 96 -4.97 -7.18 -7.10
CA GLY A 96 -3.76 -7.11 -6.28
C GLY A 96 -3.76 -6.02 -5.20
N LEU A 97 -2.57 -5.47 -4.99
CA LEU A 97 -2.30 -4.29 -4.17
C LEU A 97 -1.83 -3.19 -5.11
N PHE A 98 -2.36 -1.98 -4.99
CA PHE A 98 -1.81 -0.80 -5.64
C PHE A 98 -1.49 0.29 -4.61
N ILE A 99 -0.46 1.07 -4.91
CA ILE A 99 -0.04 2.20 -4.09
C ILE A 99 -0.75 3.45 -4.60
N GLU A 100 -1.43 4.15 -3.70
CA GLU A 100 -2.04 5.45 -3.96
C GLU A 100 -1.82 6.39 -2.78
N SER A 101 -1.85 7.70 -3.04
CA SER A 101 -1.62 8.74 -2.03
C SER A 101 -2.86 9.61 -1.79
N GLY A 102 -3.97 9.34 -2.48
CA GLY A 102 -5.20 10.13 -2.37
C GLY A 102 -6.02 9.81 -1.11
N ILE A 103 -5.77 8.66 -0.47
CA ILE A 103 -6.50 8.21 0.71
C ILE A 103 -5.51 7.97 1.88
N PRO A 104 -5.77 8.53 3.08
CA PRO A 104 -4.85 8.43 4.22
C PRO A 104 -4.92 7.08 4.96
N ILE A 105 -5.69 6.12 4.44
CA ILE A 105 -5.93 4.81 5.03
C ILE A 105 -5.77 3.70 4.00
N THR A 106 -5.26 2.55 4.43
CA THR A 106 -5.24 1.34 3.60
C THR A 106 -6.65 0.77 3.47
N ARG A 107 -7.09 0.47 2.25
CA ARG A 107 -8.35 -0.23 1.98
C ARG A 107 -8.06 -1.68 1.63
N ILE A 108 -8.78 -2.61 2.27
CA ILE A 108 -8.67 -4.05 2.02
C ILE A 108 -10.02 -4.53 1.50
N ALA A 109 -10.00 -5.42 0.51
CA ALA A 109 -11.23 -5.95 -0.07
C ALA A 109 -12.00 -6.85 0.91
N GLN A 110 -13.34 -6.71 0.92
CA GLN A 110 -14.26 -7.57 1.67
C GLN A 110 -14.83 -8.72 0.83
N HIS A 111 -14.79 -8.62 -0.50
CA HIS A 111 -15.44 -9.58 -1.41
C HIS A 111 -14.62 -9.86 -2.67
N MET A 112 -13.28 -9.85 -2.55
CA MET A 112 -12.44 -10.20 -3.70
C MET A 112 -12.29 -11.72 -3.78
N ASN A 113 -12.61 -12.32 -4.93
CA ASN A 113 -12.56 -13.77 -5.14
C ASN A 113 -13.33 -14.59 -4.08
N GLY A 114 -14.43 -14.04 -3.55
CA GLY A 114 -15.20 -14.68 -2.47
C GLY A 114 -14.54 -14.63 -1.09
N VAL A 115 -13.41 -13.91 -0.95
CA VAL A 115 -12.64 -13.78 0.29
C VAL A 115 -12.92 -12.44 0.96
N ASN A 116 -13.27 -12.49 2.25
CA ASN A 116 -13.33 -11.31 3.12
C ASN A 116 -11.98 -11.05 3.78
N ALA A 117 -11.00 -10.63 2.99
CA ALA A 117 -9.63 -10.37 3.46
C ALA A 117 -9.62 -9.31 4.56
N TYR A 118 -10.43 -8.25 4.42
CA TYR A 118 -10.59 -7.25 5.47
C TYR A 118 -11.02 -7.86 6.81
N GLY A 119 -12.07 -8.68 6.82
CA GLY A 119 -12.56 -9.31 8.05
C GLY A 119 -11.56 -10.27 8.67
N VAL A 120 -10.78 -11.00 7.86
CA VAL A 120 -9.70 -11.88 8.37
C VAL A 120 -8.58 -11.05 9.01
N VAL A 121 -8.12 -9.99 8.33
CA VAL A 121 -7.07 -9.11 8.84
C VAL A 121 -7.52 -8.40 10.12
N MET A 122 -8.73 -7.85 10.14
CA MET A 122 -9.25 -7.15 11.31
C MET A 122 -9.35 -8.08 12.51
N ARG A 123 -9.86 -9.30 12.34
CA ARG A 123 -9.92 -10.31 13.40
C ARG A 123 -8.55 -10.62 13.98
N ALA A 124 -7.55 -10.84 13.13
CA ALA A 124 -6.18 -11.09 13.57
C ALA A 124 -5.58 -9.91 14.33
N PHE A 125 -5.92 -8.67 13.97
CA PHE A 125 -5.54 -7.50 14.77
C PHE A 125 -6.20 -7.49 16.16
N GLU A 126 -7.49 -7.81 16.25
CA GLU A 126 -8.18 -7.87 17.56
C GLU A 126 -7.54 -8.95 18.43
N GLU A 127 -7.39 -10.17 17.92
CA GLU A 127 -6.73 -11.27 18.63
C GLU A 127 -5.30 -10.90 19.07
N TYR A 128 -4.53 -10.23 18.20
CA TYR A 128 -3.18 -9.79 18.54
C TYR A 128 -3.17 -8.80 19.70
N TYR A 129 -4.02 -7.76 19.69
CA TYR A 129 -4.05 -6.75 20.74
C TYR A 129 -4.68 -7.27 22.04
N ASP A 130 -5.68 -8.14 21.95
CA ASP A 130 -6.28 -8.83 23.10
C ASP A 130 -5.24 -9.68 23.82
N SER A 131 -4.36 -10.37 23.07
CA SER A 131 -3.24 -11.15 23.63
C SER A 131 -2.22 -10.30 24.41
N LYS A 132 -2.24 -8.98 24.21
CA LYS A 132 -1.39 -8.01 24.92
C LYS A 132 -2.11 -7.34 26.09
N HIS A 133 -3.33 -7.74 26.40
CA HIS A 133 -4.18 -7.11 27.43
C HIS A 133 -4.38 -5.61 27.17
N LEU A 134 -4.44 -5.20 25.90
CA LEU A 134 -4.66 -3.82 25.50
C LEU A 134 -6.15 -3.56 25.29
N HIS A 135 -6.63 -2.40 25.74
CA HIS A 135 -8.02 -1.99 25.58
C HIS A 135 -8.18 -0.99 24.43
N ARG A 136 -9.21 -1.19 23.59
CA ARG A 136 -9.55 -0.24 22.53
C ARG A 136 -10.03 1.08 23.11
N THR A 137 -9.44 2.17 22.65
CA THR A 137 -9.82 3.54 23.01
C THR A 137 -10.33 4.26 21.76
N GLY A 138 -11.59 4.00 21.39
CA GLY A 138 -12.22 4.61 20.21
C GLY A 138 -13.65 4.08 20.01
N PRO A 139 -14.51 4.79 19.26
CA PRO A 139 -15.87 4.34 18.99
C PRO A 139 -15.86 3.03 18.19
N GLU A 140 -16.72 2.07 18.57
CA GLU A 140 -16.85 0.70 17.99
C GLU A 140 -16.89 0.64 16.44
N ARG A 141 -17.18 1.75 15.77
CA ARG A 141 -17.39 1.81 14.31
C ARG A 141 -16.34 2.59 13.51
N SER A 142 -15.30 3.14 14.15
CA SER A 142 -14.23 3.82 13.41
C SER A 142 -13.01 2.92 13.30
N LEU A 143 -12.99 2.09 12.26
CA LEU A 143 -11.82 1.28 11.90
C LEU A 143 -10.82 2.16 11.13
N SER A 144 -10.27 3.14 11.84
CA SER A 144 -9.08 3.88 11.43
C SER A 144 -7.97 3.46 12.40
N ILE A 145 -7.08 2.57 11.98
CA ILE A 145 -5.86 2.30 12.75
C ILE A 145 -4.95 3.51 12.56
N ILE A 146 -5.02 4.46 13.50
CA ILE A 146 -4.00 5.50 13.67
C ILE A 146 -2.96 4.90 14.61
N LEU A 147 -1.84 4.43 14.06
CA LEU A 147 -0.67 4.11 14.86
C LEU A 147 -0.09 5.45 15.36
N ARG A 148 -0.04 5.63 16.69
CA ARG A 148 0.65 6.74 17.35
C ARG A 148 2.15 6.49 17.40
#